data_AF-A0A958X3B4-F1
#
_entry.id   AF-A0A958X3B4-F1
#
_cell.length_a   1.000
_cell.length_b   1.000
_cell.length_c   1.000
_cell.angle_alpha   90.00
_cell.angle_beta   90.00
_cell.angle_gamma   90.00
#
_symmetry.space_group_name_H-M   'P 1'
#
loop_
_entity.id
_entity.type
_entity.pdbx_description
1 polymer ?
#
loop_
_entity_poly.entity_id
_entity_poly.type
_entity_poly.pdbx_seq_one_letter_code
_entity_poly.pdbx_strand_id
1 'polypeptide(L)'
;MKPLIKKENLDKLLTLLPFILNAEGNEWFKSEVKKIILESQTNTDTPKDILHSYSELGDNYIIINPNAWLIDYDDIPDENVQIRLKADCFEMARHRLGRANHKHSPDFLEFCRYAHLQIEELVNYYFQKKYEDNLKEIKKDILKFNSMASGKIENADELCKIGILYKIWALNNKFGLGRESINIMSQLCYLRNDLSHRSSLSQKEDEQIIEEFERKNGSIRDIILSEQIITDKKIKTIFFRYQERWDDIIWVIIKLKSKVMAEI
;
A
#
# COMPACT_ATOMS: atom_id res chain seq x y z
N MET A 1 -48.52 -10.46 10.16
CA MET A 1 -47.94 -10.09 11.48
C MET A 1 -46.65 -10.89 11.64
N LYS A 2 -45.47 -10.25 11.66
CA LYS A 2 -44.23 -10.96 12.02
C LYS A 2 -44.32 -11.33 13.51
N PRO A 3 -44.05 -12.57 13.92
CA PRO A 3 -44.10 -12.93 15.33
C PRO A 3 -43.03 -12.14 16.08
N LEU A 4 -43.44 -11.38 17.11
CA LEU A 4 -42.49 -10.73 18.02
C LEU A 4 -41.81 -11.82 18.85
N ILE A 5 -40.53 -12.05 18.59
CA ILE A 5 -39.72 -12.97 19.38
C ILE A 5 -39.57 -12.38 20.79
N LYS A 6 -39.86 -13.17 21.83
CA LYS A 6 -39.71 -12.75 23.23
C LYS A 6 -38.24 -12.45 23.54
N LYS A 7 -37.97 -11.32 24.20
CA LYS A 7 -36.62 -10.85 24.56
C LYS A 7 -35.78 -11.92 25.27
N GLU A 8 -36.39 -12.66 26.18
CA GLU A 8 -35.73 -13.76 26.92
C GLU A 8 -35.12 -14.84 26.02
N ASN A 9 -35.73 -15.10 24.85
CA ASN A 9 -35.19 -16.07 23.89
C ASN A 9 -34.00 -15.49 23.12
N LEU A 10 -33.99 -14.18 22.87
CA LEU A 10 -32.88 -13.49 22.23
C LEU A 10 -31.68 -13.39 23.19
N ASP A 11 -31.92 -13.11 24.47
CA ASP A 11 -30.86 -13.06 25.49
C ASP A 11 -30.18 -14.42 25.68
N LYS A 12 -30.95 -15.51 25.64
CA LYS A 12 -30.41 -16.88 25.64
C LYS A 12 -29.57 -17.16 24.40
N LEU A 13 -30.01 -16.71 23.22
CA LEU A 13 -29.25 -16.86 21.97
C LEU A 13 -27.93 -16.07 22.02
N LEU A 14 -27.96 -14.82 22.48
CA LEU A 14 -26.78 -13.96 22.63
C LEU A 14 -25.77 -14.53 23.62
N THR A 15 -26.24 -15.20 24.66
CA THR A 15 -25.37 -15.87 25.63
C THR A 15 -24.69 -17.11 25.03
N LEU A 16 -25.38 -17.83 24.15
CA LEU A 16 -24.88 -19.08 23.56
C LEU A 16 -23.95 -18.85 22.37
N LEU A 17 -24.19 -17.80 21.58
CA LEU A 17 -23.46 -17.49 20.36
C LEU A 17 -21.92 -17.46 20.52
N PRO A 18 -21.33 -16.82 21.54
CA PRO A 18 -19.88 -16.80 21.72
C PRO A 18 -19.27 -18.20 21.85
N PHE A 19 -19.97 -19.12 22.50
CA PHE A 19 -19.49 -20.50 22.67
C PHE A 19 -19.51 -21.27 21.35
N ILE A 20 -20.55 -21.06 20.53
CA ILE A 20 -20.67 -21.73 19.24
C ILE A 20 -19.67 -21.17 18.23
N LEU A 21 -19.49 -19.84 18.20
CA LEU A 21 -18.65 -19.14 17.23
C LEU A 21 -17.14 -19.28 17.49
N ASN A 22 -16.76 -19.64 18.72
CA ASN A 22 -15.36 -19.84 19.13
C ASN A 22 -14.96 -21.33 19.21
N ALA A 23 -15.89 -22.26 18.98
CA ALA A 23 -15.58 -23.68 18.97
C ALA A 23 -14.95 -24.10 17.63
N GLU A 24 -13.87 -24.89 17.69
CA GLU A 24 -13.22 -25.46 16.50
C GLU A 24 -14.20 -26.35 15.71
N GLY A 25 -14.17 -26.23 14.38
CA GLY A 25 -15.06 -26.98 13.47
C GLY A 25 -16.38 -26.28 13.11
N ASN A 26 -16.70 -25.15 13.76
CA ASN A 26 -17.94 -24.39 13.51
C ASN A 26 -17.78 -23.23 12.51
N GLU A 27 -16.72 -23.21 11.70
CA GLU A 27 -16.46 -22.13 10.73
C GLU A 27 -17.59 -21.96 9.70
N TRP A 28 -18.27 -23.05 9.34
CA TRP A 28 -19.44 -23.01 8.45
C TRP A 28 -20.63 -22.26 9.10
N PHE A 29 -20.87 -22.49 10.40
CA PHE A 29 -21.97 -21.86 11.14
C PHE A 29 -21.69 -20.37 11.36
N LYS A 30 -20.44 -20.02 11.67
CA LYS A 30 -19.97 -18.63 11.76
C LYS A 30 -20.18 -17.88 10.44
N SER A 31 -20.01 -18.56 9.31
CA SER A 31 -20.24 -17.99 7.98
C SER A 31 -21.74 -17.77 7.70
N GLU A 32 -22.60 -18.71 8.06
CA GLU A 32 -24.06 -18.58 7.89
C GLU A 32 -24.69 -17.55 8.82
N VAL A 33 -24.26 -17.46 10.09
CA VAL A 33 -24.75 -16.41 11.01
C VAL A 33 -24.40 -15.02 10.48
N LYS A 34 -23.19 -14.85 9.94
CA LYS A 34 -22.81 -13.61 9.26
C LYS A 34 -23.76 -13.32 8.11
N LYS A 35 -23.99 -14.29 7.22
CA LYS A 35 -24.91 -14.15 6.08
C LYS A 35 -26.32 -13.72 6.48
N ILE A 36 -26.88 -14.30 7.54
CA ILE A 36 -28.22 -13.95 8.04
C ILE A 36 -28.26 -12.51 8.58
N ILE A 37 -27.25 -12.09 9.35
CA ILE A 37 -27.14 -10.71 9.83
C ILE A 37 -27.06 -9.75 8.64
N LEU A 38 -26.31 -10.13 7.60
CA LEU A 38 -26.13 -9.35 6.38
C LEU A 38 -27.44 -9.18 5.60
N GLU A 39 -28.17 -10.28 5.35
CA GLU A 39 -29.46 -10.27 4.65
C GLU A 39 -30.54 -9.50 5.42
N SER A 40 -30.41 -9.40 6.75
CA SER A 40 -31.33 -8.60 7.57
C SER A 40 -31.12 -7.09 7.41
N GLN A 41 -29.94 -6.66 6.97
CA GLN A 41 -29.57 -5.26 6.78
C GLN A 41 -29.81 -4.76 5.34
N THR A 42 -29.85 -5.65 4.34
CA THR A 42 -29.95 -5.31 2.90
C THR A 42 -31.38 -5.15 2.36
N ASN A 43 -32.39 -4.97 3.20
CA ASN A 43 -33.78 -4.74 2.74
C ASN A 43 -34.02 -3.33 2.16
N THR A 44 -33.01 -2.68 1.57
CA THR A 44 -33.15 -1.45 0.79
C THR A 44 -32.93 -1.76 -0.69
N ASP A 45 -34.04 -1.79 -1.44
CA ASP A 45 -34.15 -2.28 -2.83
C ASP A 45 -33.50 -1.37 -3.89
N THR A 46 -32.21 -1.05 -3.80
CA THR A 46 -31.50 -0.41 -4.93
C THR A 46 -30.16 -1.07 -5.30
N PRO A 47 -29.84 -1.23 -6.61
CA PRO A 47 -28.57 -1.81 -7.07
C PRO A 47 -27.32 -1.06 -6.62
N LYS A 48 -27.44 0.22 -6.26
CA LYS A 48 -26.34 1.02 -5.70
C LYS A 48 -26.00 0.62 -4.26
N ASP A 49 -27.00 0.28 -3.45
CA ASP A 49 -26.79 -0.12 -2.05
C ASP A 49 -26.06 -1.46 -1.94
N ILE A 50 -26.25 -2.37 -2.89
CA ILE A 50 -25.57 -3.67 -2.90
C ILE A 50 -24.05 -3.48 -3.14
N LEU A 51 -23.66 -2.61 -4.07
CA LEU A 51 -22.24 -2.33 -4.34
C LEU A 51 -21.57 -1.61 -3.15
N HIS A 52 -22.26 -0.66 -2.54
CA HIS A 52 -21.80 0.02 -1.32
C HIS A 52 -21.70 -0.93 -0.11
N SER A 53 -22.67 -1.83 0.05
CA SER A 53 -22.62 -2.87 1.09
C SER A 53 -21.44 -3.81 0.86
N TYR A 54 -21.16 -4.27 -0.37
CA TYR A 54 -19.98 -5.10 -0.64
C TYR A 54 -18.66 -4.36 -0.39
N SER A 55 -18.57 -3.04 -0.65
CA SER A 55 -17.41 -2.25 -0.27
C SER A 55 -17.28 -2.12 1.26
N GLU A 56 -18.35 -1.79 1.98
CA GLU A 56 -18.33 -1.68 3.45
C GLU A 56 -18.02 -3.02 4.15
N LEU A 57 -18.44 -4.14 3.55
CA LEU A 57 -18.16 -5.50 4.01
C LEU A 57 -16.73 -5.96 3.73
N GLY A 58 -16.22 -5.63 2.55
CA GLY A 58 -14.80 -5.76 2.25
C GLY A 58 -13.95 -4.94 3.22
N ASP A 59 -14.47 -3.78 3.62
CA ASP A 59 -13.74 -2.82 4.42
C ASP A 59 -13.63 -3.23 5.89
N ASN A 60 -14.75 -3.67 6.47
CA ASN A 60 -14.77 -4.27 7.79
C ASN A 60 -13.93 -5.55 7.86
N TYR A 61 -13.90 -6.37 6.81
CA TYR A 61 -13.05 -7.57 6.75
C TYR A 61 -11.56 -7.20 6.80
N ILE A 62 -11.14 -6.18 6.06
CA ILE A 62 -9.74 -5.73 6.03
C ILE A 62 -9.32 -5.22 7.41
N ILE A 63 -10.18 -4.45 8.09
CA ILE A 63 -9.91 -3.91 9.43
C ILE A 63 -9.70 -5.03 10.46
N ILE A 64 -10.52 -6.09 10.41
CA ILE A 64 -10.42 -7.20 11.37
C ILE A 64 -9.44 -8.30 10.95
N ASN A 65 -8.91 -8.25 9.72
CA ASN A 65 -8.00 -9.26 9.22
C ASN A 65 -6.57 -8.95 9.72
N PRO A 66 -6.01 -9.76 10.61
CA PRO A 66 -4.64 -9.54 11.13
C PRO A 66 -3.58 -9.57 10.02
N ASN A 67 -3.88 -10.17 8.86
CA ASN A 67 -2.98 -10.23 7.71
C ASN A 67 -3.10 -9.02 6.77
N ALA A 68 -4.01 -8.07 7.04
CA ALA A 68 -4.13 -6.85 6.24
C ALA A 68 -2.94 -5.89 6.43
N TRP A 69 -2.23 -6.00 7.56
CA TRP A 69 -1.05 -5.20 7.89
C TRP A 69 -1.25 -3.71 7.64
N LEU A 70 -2.33 -3.19 8.22
CA LEU A 70 -2.65 -1.76 8.16
C LEU A 70 -1.61 -0.97 8.96
N ILE A 71 -1.11 0.09 8.36
CA ILE A 71 -0.20 1.04 9.00
C ILE A 71 -1.05 2.03 9.80
N ASP A 72 -0.78 2.13 11.10
CA ASP A 72 -1.39 3.15 11.94
C ASP A 72 -0.86 4.53 11.53
N TYR A 73 -1.76 5.51 11.39
CA TYR A 73 -1.44 6.91 11.07
C TYR A 73 -2.09 7.89 12.06
N ASP A 74 -2.64 7.41 13.19
CA ASP A 74 -3.37 8.21 14.16
C ASP A 74 -2.51 9.28 14.85
N ASP A 75 -1.19 9.07 14.89
CA ASP A 75 -0.19 9.99 15.41
C ASP A 75 0.11 11.18 14.47
N ILE A 76 -0.40 11.19 13.23
CA ILE A 76 -0.24 12.33 12.31
C ILE A 76 -1.24 13.44 12.66
N PRO A 77 -0.79 14.64 13.07
CA PRO A 77 -1.68 15.73 13.51
C PRO A 77 -2.53 16.35 12.40
N ASP A 78 -2.09 16.27 11.15
CA ASP A 78 -2.80 16.88 10.02
C ASP A 78 -3.88 15.93 9.50
N GLU A 79 -5.15 16.24 9.80
CA GLU A 79 -6.29 15.39 9.51
C GLU A 79 -6.41 15.04 8.01
N ASN A 80 -6.12 15.98 7.11
CA ASN A 80 -6.21 15.72 5.68
C ASN A 80 -5.16 14.71 5.22
N VAL A 81 -3.94 14.84 5.73
CA VAL A 81 -2.84 13.91 5.45
C VAL A 81 -3.14 12.54 6.05
N GLN A 82 -3.63 12.51 7.29
CA GLN A 82 -4.04 11.27 7.95
C GLN A 82 -5.13 10.52 7.17
N ILE A 83 -6.19 11.21 6.75
CA ILE A 83 -7.30 10.60 5.99
C ILE A 83 -6.80 10.01 4.68
N ARG A 84 -5.95 10.74 3.95
CA ARG A 84 -5.37 10.25 2.68
C ARG A 84 -4.50 9.02 2.88
N LEU A 85 -3.58 9.07 3.86
CA LEU A 85 -2.69 7.95 4.16
C LEU A 85 -3.46 6.70 4.58
N LYS A 86 -4.50 6.86 5.41
CA LYS A 86 -5.41 5.77 5.78
C LYS A 86 -6.12 5.20 4.56
N ALA A 87 -6.67 6.05 3.68
CA ALA A 87 -7.34 5.60 2.46
C ALA A 87 -6.38 4.84 1.53
N ASP A 88 -5.18 5.37 1.29
CA ASP A 88 -4.18 4.70 0.45
C ASP A 88 -3.71 3.37 1.07
N CYS A 89 -3.50 3.33 2.39
CA CYS A 89 -3.16 2.10 3.11
C CYS A 89 -4.28 1.06 3.01
N PHE A 90 -5.52 1.53 3.04
CA PHE A 90 -6.70 0.70 2.93
C PHE A 90 -6.79 0.06 1.54
N GLU A 91 -6.63 0.85 0.47
CA GLU A 91 -6.58 0.34 -0.90
C GLU A 91 -5.40 -0.60 -1.13
N MET A 92 -4.22 -0.26 -0.58
CA MET A 92 -3.05 -1.13 -0.58
C MET A 92 -3.39 -2.51 -0.01
N ALA A 93 -4.01 -2.58 1.17
CA ALA A 93 -4.43 -3.84 1.78
C ALA A 93 -5.50 -4.57 0.95
N ARG A 94 -6.44 -3.84 0.34
CA ARG A 94 -7.49 -4.39 -0.53
C ARG A 94 -6.89 -5.10 -1.76
N HIS A 95 -5.86 -4.52 -2.37
CA HIS A 95 -5.14 -5.13 -3.49
C HIS A 95 -4.30 -6.34 -3.06
N ARG A 96 -3.64 -6.30 -1.89
CA ARG A 96 -2.93 -7.46 -1.33
C ARG A 96 -3.85 -8.66 -1.10
N LEU A 97 -5.06 -8.41 -0.60
CA LEU A 97 -6.01 -9.46 -0.24
C LEU A 97 -6.86 -9.96 -1.42
N GLY A 98 -6.66 -9.42 -2.63
CA GLY A 98 -7.49 -9.76 -3.79
C GLY A 98 -8.95 -9.45 -3.54
N ARG A 99 -9.23 -8.22 -3.11
CA ARG A 99 -10.58 -7.71 -2.83
C ARG A 99 -10.93 -6.46 -3.62
N ALA A 100 -10.00 -5.94 -4.43
CA ALA A 100 -10.23 -4.76 -5.25
C ALA A 100 -10.99 -5.13 -6.53
N ASN A 101 -11.96 -4.30 -6.94
CA ASN A 101 -12.66 -4.38 -8.24
C ASN A 101 -13.19 -5.79 -8.60
N HIS A 102 -13.73 -6.52 -7.62
CA HIS A 102 -14.22 -7.92 -7.79
C HIS A 102 -13.15 -8.93 -8.26
N LYS A 103 -11.88 -8.55 -8.26
CA LYS A 103 -10.76 -9.45 -8.54
C LYS A 103 -10.52 -10.29 -7.29
N HIS A 104 -10.65 -11.60 -7.41
CA HIS A 104 -10.42 -12.56 -6.31
C HIS A 104 -8.95 -12.99 -6.18
N SER A 105 -8.03 -12.23 -6.75
CA SER A 105 -6.59 -12.50 -6.70
C SER A 105 -5.81 -11.25 -6.30
N PRO A 106 -4.73 -11.41 -5.51
CA PRO A 106 -3.84 -10.30 -5.18
C PRO A 106 -3.34 -9.54 -6.41
N ASP A 107 -3.14 -8.24 -6.26
CA ASP A 107 -2.59 -7.37 -7.30
C ASP A 107 -1.38 -6.59 -6.78
N PHE A 108 -0.19 -7.12 -7.05
CA PHE A 108 1.05 -6.54 -6.56
C PHE A 108 1.35 -5.16 -7.16
N LEU A 109 0.95 -4.94 -8.41
CA LEU A 109 1.25 -3.68 -9.10
C LEU A 109 0.41 -2.53 -8.53
N GLU A 110 -0.89 -2.75 -8.34
CA GLU A 110 -1.73 -1.74 -7.68
C GLU A 110 -1.37 -1.59 -6.20
N PHE A 111 -0.98 -2.65 -5.51
CA PHE A 111 -0.40 -2.53 -4.17
C PHE A 111 0.83 -1.61 -4.15
N CYS A 112 1.78 -1.80 -5.08
CA CYS A 112 2.96 -0.95 -5.21
C CYS A 112 2.59 0.51 -5.51
N ARG A 113 1.53 0.73 -6.28
CA ARG A 113 1.02 2.08 -6.58
C ARG A 113 0.54 2.78 -5.31
N TYR A 114 -0.30 2.14 -4.50
CA TYR A 114 -0.77 2.74 -3.25
C TYR A 114 0.32 2.84 -2.18
N ALA A 115 1.29 1.93 -2.17
CA ALA A 115 2.50 2.06 -1.36
C ALA A 115 3.30 3.32 -1.76
N HIS A 116 3.46 3.58 -3.06
CA HIS A 116 4.12 4.79 -3.55
C HIS A 116 3.38 6.07 -3.14
N LEU A 117 2.04 6.09 -3.22
CA LEU A 117 1.24 7.25 -2.81
C LEU A 117 1.44 7.58 -1.32
N GLN A 118 1.45 6.56 -0.46
CA GLN A 118 1.75 6.76 0.97
C GLN A 118 3.14 7.35 1.21
N ILE A 119 4.16 6.85 0.49
CA ILE A 119 5.52 7.40 0.57
C ILE A 119 5.55 8.86 0.07
N GLU A 120 4.90 9.15 -1.05
CA GLU A 120 4.86 10.49 -1.63
C GLU A 120 4.23 11.51 -0.67
N GLU A 121 3.09 11.17 -0.07
CA GLU A 121 2.42 12.04 0.92
C GLU A 121 3.26 12.22 2.18
N LEU A 122 3.85 11.15 2.75
CA LEU A 122 4.74 11.25 3.92
C LEU A 122 5.97 12.12 3.66
N VAL A 123 6.60 11.98 2.49
CA VAL A 123 7.78 12.76 2.09
C VAL A 123 7.41 14.23 1.91
N ASN A 124 6.29 14.51 1.24
CA ASN A 124 5.82 15.88 1.06
C ASN A 124 5.47 16.50 2.40
N TYR A 125 4.69 15.80 3.22
CA TYR A 125 4.29 16.22 4.55
C TYR A 125 5.49 16.62 5.42
N TYR A 126 6.54 15.79 5.44
CA TYR A 126 7.78 16.11 6.15
C TYR A 126 8.35 17.46 5.72
N PHE A 127 8.54 17.69 4.42
CA PHE A 127 9.14 18.94 3.93
C PHE A 127 8.24 20.14 4.19
N GLN A 128 6.92 19.99 4.04
CA GLN A 128 5.97 21.06 4.31
C GLN A 128 5.96 21.45 5.78
N LYS A 129 5.88 20.48 6.70
CA LYS A 129 5.85 20.76 8.15
C LYS A 129 7.20 21.22 8.68
N LYS A 130 8.30 20.57 8.29
CA LYS A 130 9.63 20.91 8.82
C LYS A 130 10.08 22.32 8.46
N TYR A 131 9.65 22.82 7.30
CA TYR A 131 10.10 24.11 6.76
C TYR A 131 8.97 25.12 6.58
N GLU A 132 7.77 24.84 7.10
CA GLU A 132 6.60 25.72 6.98
C GLU A 132 6.35 26.18 5.53
N ASP A 133 6.35 25.22 4.60
CA ASP A 133 6.23 25.43 3.14
C ASP A 133 7.30 26.35 2.51
N ASN A 134 8.40 26.64 3.21
CA ASN A 134 9.51 27.43 2.66
C ASN A 134 10.32 26.63 1.62
N LEU A 135 9.92 26.79 0.34
CA LEU A 135 10.53 26.07 -0.78
C LEU A 135 12.03 26.31 -0.94
N LYS A 136 12.56 27.48 -0.55
CA LYS A 136 14.00 27.77 -0.65
C LYS A 136 14.79 26.90 0.33
N GLU A 137 14.34 26.80 1.58
CA GLU A 137 14.99 25.95 2.58
C GLU A 137 14.78 24.46 2.27
N ILE A 138 13.62 24.07 1.75
CA ILE A 138 13.38 22.69 1.28
C ILE A 138 14.40 22.29 0.20
N LYS A 139 14.57 23.11 -0.85
CA LYS A 139 15.55 22.84 -1.92
C LYS A 139 16.97 22.74 -1.37
N LYS A 140 17.34 23.64 -0.46
CA LYS A 140 18.66 23.64 0.19
C LYS A 140 18.90 22.36 0.99
N ASP A 141 17.91 21.88 1.74
CA ASP A 141 18.02 20.62 2.48
C ASP A 141 18.11 19.41 1.54
N ILE A 142 17.30 19.38 0.47
CA ILE A 142 17.39 18.33 -0.55
C ILE A 142 18.79 18.31 -1.18
N LEU A 143 19.34 19.45 -1.57
CA LEU A 143 20.67 19.54 -2.18
C LEU A 143 21.79 19.15 -1.21
N LYS A 144 21.65 19.47 0.08
CA LYS A 144 22.60 19.07 1.12
C LYS A 144 22.72 17.55 1.23
N PHE A 145 21.61 16.83 1.13
CA PHE A 145 21.57 15.38 1.30
C PHE A 145 21.49 14.61 -0.03
N ASN A 146 21.38 15.30 -1.17
CA ASN A 146 21.35 14.71 -2.50
C ASN A 146 21.92 15.68 -3.55
N SER A 147 23.25 15.69 -3.70
CA SER A 147 23.94 16.56 -4.67
C SER A 147 23.56 16.28 -6.13
N MET A 148 23.06 15.08 -6.45
CA MET A 148 22.59 14.74 -7.81
C MET A 148 21.30 15.47 -8.22
N ALA A 149 20.65 16.16 -7.29
CA ALA A 149 19.52 17.02 -7.56
C ALA A 149 19.94 18.42 -8.09
N SER A 150 21.22 18.77 -8.02
CA SER A 150 21.72 20.05 -8.51
C SER A 150 21.55 20.18 -10.03
N GLY A 151 21.08 21.33 -10.47
CA GLY A 151 20.67 21.64 -11.84
C GLY A 151 19.30 21.08 -12.25
N LYS A 152 18.58 20.40 -11.35
CA LYS A 152 17.34 19.67 -11.66
C LYS A 152 16.12 20.12 -10.86
N ILE A 153 16.32 20.79 -9.72
CA ILE A 153 15.22 21.17 -8.80
C ILE A 153 15.11 22.69 -8.62
N GLU A 154 16.10 23.44 -9.08
CA GLU A 154 16.25 24.87 -8.85
C GLU A 154 15.09 25.67 -9.45
N ASN A 155 14.60 25.23 -10.61
CA ASN A 155 13.49 25.87 -11.33
C ASN A 155 12.10 25.46 -10.82
N ALA A 156 11.99 24.48 -9.91
CA ALA A 156 10.70 24.07 -9.38
C ALA A 156 10.09 25.20 -8.53
N ASP A 157 8.92 25.69 -8.87
CA ASP A 157 8.19 26.76 -8.17
C ASP A 157 7.25 26.21 -7.07
N GLU A 158 7.05 24.90 -7.02
CA GLU A 158 6.22 24.20 -6.04
C GLU A 158 6.89 22.90 -5.57
N LEU A 159 6.58 22.46 -4.34
CA LEU A 159 7.12 21.22 -3.77
C LEU A 159 6.74 19.96 -4.57
N CYS A 160 5.52 19.92 -5.10
CA CYS A 160 5.02 18.80 -5.90
C CYS A 160 5.76 18.66 -7.24
N LYS A 161 6.33 19.75 -7.78
CA LYS A 161 7.12 19.75 -9.02
C LYS A 161 8.57 19.30 -8.81
N ILE A 162 9.04 19.23 -7.56
CA ILE A 162 10.31 18.56 -7.25
C ILE A 162 10.08 17.05 -7.35
N GLY A 163 10.77 16.41 -8.29
CA GLY A 163 10.66 14.97 -8.51
C GLY A 163 10.86 14.16 -7.23
N ILE A 164 9.93 13.24 -6.96
CA ILE A 164 9.88 12.44 -5.72
C ILE A 164 11.17 11.66 -5.45
N LEU A 165 11.86 11.17 -6.49
CA LEU A 165 13.15 10.50 -6.35
C LEU A 165 14.19 11.40 -5.67
N TYR A 166 14.27 12.70 -6.00
CA TYR A 166 15.25 13.59 -5.38
C TYR A 166 14.98 13.77 -3.88
N LYS A 167 13.69 13.88 -3.51
CA LYS A 167 13.22 14.00 -2.13
C LYS A 167 13.52 12.73 -1.32
N ILE A 168 13.19 11.56 -1.86
CA ILE A 168 13.42 10.27 -1.20
C ILE A 168 14.91 10.01 -1.00
N TRP A 169 15.76 10.28 -2.01
CA TRP A 169 17.21 10.12 -1.86
C TRP A 169 17.77 11.03 -0.76
N ALA A 170 17.30 12.28 -0.69
CA ALA A 170 17.69 13.21 0.36
C ALA A 170 17.26 12.70 1.75
N LEU A 171 15.99 12.29 1.92
CA LEU A 171 15.52 11.76 3.21
C LEU A 171 16.19 10.45 3.61
N ASN A 172 16.47 9.56 2.65
CA ASN A 172 17.23 8.34 2.93
C ASN A 172 18.61 8.64 3.53
N ASN A 173 19.32 9.60 2.94
CA ASN A 173 20.65 10.00 3.39
C ASN A 173 20.59 10.78 4.71
N LYS A 174 19.56 11.60 4.90
CA LYS A 174 19.32 12.36 6.13
C LYS A 174 18.99 11.47 7.32
N PHE A 175 18.07 10.53 7.15
CA PHE A 175 17.56 9.67 8.23
C PHE A 175 18.34 8.36 8.39
N GLY A 176 19.24 8.04 7.46
CA GLY A 176 19.98 6.78 7.44
C GLY A 176 19.07 5.56 7.26
N LEU A 177 18.08 5.64 6.35
CA LEU A 177 17.12 4.52 6.13
C LEU A 177 17.81 3.28 5.56
N GLY A 178 18.94 3.44 4.89
CA GLY A 178 19.77 2.35 4.39
C GLY A 178 19.50 2.00 2.93
N ARG A 179 20.45 1.28 2.32
CA ARG A 179 20.47 1.01 0.88
C ARG A 179 19.23 0.26 0.40
N GLU A 180 18.67 -0.59 1.24
CA GLU A 180 17.50 -1.38 0.88
C GLU A 180 16.23 -0.53 0.78
N SER A 181 16.02 0.37 1.74
CA SER A 181 14.86 1.28 1.70
C SER A 181 14.88 2.17 0.47
N ILE A 182 16.03 2.74 0.09
CA ILE A 182 16.13 3.56 -1.12
C ILE A 182 15.92 2.74 -2.40
N ASN A 183 16.38 1.49 -2.44
CA ASN A 183 16.12 0.60 -3.57
C ASN A 183 14.62 0.37 -3.73
N ILE A 184 13.94 -0.08 -2.66
CA ILE A 184 12.49 -0.34 -2.66
C ILE A 184 11.72 0.91 -3.08
N MET A 185 11.93 2.04 -2.41
CA MET A 185 11.21 3.28 -2.72
C MET A 185 11.46 3.76 -4.16
N SER A 186 12.68 3.60 -4.68
CA SER A 186 12.99 3.95 -6.07
C SER A 186 12.26 3.02 -7.05
N GLN A 187 12.18 1.72 -6.77
CA GLN A 187 11.42 0.78 -7.60
C GLN A 187 9.93 1.11 -7.62
N LEU A 188 9.35 1.46 -6.46
CA LEU A 188 7.95 1.90 -6.38
C LEU A 188 7.69 3.14 -7.25
N CYS A 189 8.63 4.11 -7.28
CA CYS A 189 8.53 5.26 -8.17
C CYS A 189 8.51 4.85 -9.65
N TYR A 190 9.37 3.91 -10.05
CA TYR A 190 9.42 3.44 -11.44
C TYR A 190 8.15 2.67 -11.81
N LEU A 191 7.69 1.76 -10.95
CA LEU A 191 6.46 1.01 -11.17
C LEU A 191 5.24 1.92 -11.32
N ARG A 192 5.09 2.91 -10.42
CA ARG A 192 3.98 3.86 -10.51
C ARG A 192 4.00 4.66 -11.81
N ASN A 193 5.19 5.07 -12.27
CA ASN A 193 5.33 5.77 -13.54
C ASN A 193 4.96 4.86 -14.72
N ASP A 194 5.45 3.61 -14.73
CA ASP A 194 5.12 2.63 -15.77
C ASP A 194 3.60 2.39 -15.87
N LEU A 195 2.94 2.18 -14.72
CA LEU A 195 1.48 2.02 -14.62
C LEU A 195 0.72 3.27 -15.10
N SER A 196 1.25 4.46 -14.82
CA SER A 196 0.62 5.72 -15.24
C SER A 196 0.73 5.96 -16.75
N HIS A 197 1.81 5.49 -17.38
CA HIS A 197 2.03 5.63 -18.82
C HIS A 197 1.23 4.64 -19.67
N ARG A 198 0.52 3.67 -19.05
CA ARG A 198 -0.44 2.75 -19.70
C ARG A 198 0.07 2.13 -21.01
N SER A 199 1.36 1.78 -21.07
CA SER A 199 1.92 1.16 -22.27
C SER A 199 1.60 -0.34 -22.27
N SER A 200 0.57 -0.74 -23.02
CA SER A 200 0.20 -2.16 -23.20
C SER A 200 1.27 -3.00 -23.93
N LEU A 201 2.29 -2.36 -24.49
CA LEU A 201 3.41 -3.02 -25.16
C LEU A 201 4.45 -3.57 -24.17
N SER A 202 4.48 -3.09 -22.92
CA SER A 202 5.58 -3.38 -21.98
C SER A 202 5.60 -4.83 -21.48
N GLN A 203 4.46 -5.50 -21.32
CA GLN A 203 4.43 -6.87 -20.76
C GLN A 203 5.05 -7.92 -21.69
N LYS A 204 4.76 -7.87 -22.99
CA LYS A 204 5.37 -8.78 -23.98
C LYS A 204 6.86 -8.52 -24.17
N GLU A 205 7.27 -7.26 -24.05
CA GLU A 205 8.68 -6.89 -24.08
C GLU A 205 9.41 -7.34 -22.81
N ASP A 206 8.79 -7.26 -21.63
CA ASP A 206 9.38 -7.68 -20.36
C ASP A 206 9.65 -9.20 -20.34
N GLU A 207 8.73 -10.02 -20.88
CA GLU A 207 8.93 -11.47 -21.06
C GLU A 207 10.12 -11.78 -21.99
N GLN A 208 10.21 -11.09 -23.13
CA GLN A 208 11.34 -11.25 -24.06
C GLN A 208 12.67 -10.82 -23.44
N ILE A 209 12.68 -9.72 -22.68
CA ILE A 209 13.85 -9.22 -21.96
C ILE A 209 14.31 -10.24 -20.91
N ILE A 210 13.36 -10.84 -20.19
CA ILE A 210 13.64 -11.93 -19.24
C ILE A 210 14.23 -13.13 -19.95
N GLU A 211 13.61 -13.62 -21.01
CA GLU A 211 14.09 -14.79 -21.76
C GLU A 211 15.51 -14.56 -22.31
N GLU A 212 15.78 -13.37 -22.84
CA GLU A 212 17.11 -13.03 -23.33
C GLU A 212 18.13 -12.93 -22.21
N PHE A 213 17.74 -12.37 -21.05
CA PHE A 213 18.58 -12.29 -19.87
C PHE A 213 18.90 -13.67 -19.30
N GLU A 214 17.90 -14.55 -19.18
CA GLU A 214 18.07 -15.92 -18.69
C GLU A 214 18.97 -16.76 -19.60
N ARG A 215 18.84 -16.58 -20.91
CA ARG A 215 19.70 -17.25 -21.89
C ARG A 215 21.18 -16.90 -21.71
N LYS A 216 21.49 -15.68 -21.27
CA LYS A 216 22.86 -15.18 -21.11
C LYS A 216 23.43 -15.41 -19.72
N ASN A 217 22.59 -15.44 -18.68
CA ASN A 217 23.04 -15.38 -17.29
C ASN A 217 22.57 -16.56 -16.42
N GLY A 218 21.74 -17.46 -16.95
CA GLY A 218 21.09 -18.53 -16.16
C GLY A 218 19.73 -18.10 -15.62
N SER A 219 19.03 -19.01 -14.93
CA SER A 219 17.66 -18.72 -14.47
C SER A 219 17.61 -17.51 -13.53
N ILE A 220 16.62 -16.66 -13.72
CA ILE A 220 16.31 -15.53 -12.83
C ILE A 220 16.18 -15.99 -11.39
N ARG A 221 15.58 -17.17 -11.17
CA ARG A 221 15.41 -17.73 -9.84
C ARG A 221 16.75 -18.00 -9.16
N ASP A 222 17.71 -18.53 -9.88
CA ASP A 222 19.05 -18.84 -9.37
C ASP A 222 19.87 -17.56 -9.14
N ILE A 223 19.69 -16.54 -9.98
CA ILE A 223 20.30 -15.22 -9.83
C ILE A 223 19.75 -14.51 -8.58
N ILE A 224 18.44 -14.60 -8.32
CA ILE A 224 17.82 -14.07 -7.09
C ILE A 224 18.38 -14.79 -5.87
N LEU A 225 18.46 -16.12 -5.91
CA LEU A 225 18.96 -16.93 -4.79
C LEU A 225 20.46 -16.73 -4.52
N SER A 226 21.23 -16.29 -5.53
CA SER A 226 22.67 -16.03 -5.42
C SER A 226 23.03 -14.57 -5.14
N GLU A 227 22.04 -13.69 -4.92
CA GLU A 227 22.22 -12.25 -4.64
C GLU A 227 23.10 -11.51 -5.67
N GLN A 228 23.16 -11.98 -6.92
CA GLN A 228 24.00 -11.34 -7.93
C GLN A 228 23.52 -9.90 -8.23
N ILE A 229 24.48 -8.98 -8.35
CA ILE A 229 24.20 -7.57 -8.61
C ILE A 229 23.76 -7.39 -10.06
N ILE A 230 22.45 -7.32 -10.27
CA ILE A 230 21.88 -6.79 -11.51
C ILE A 230 22.18 -5.30 -11.54
N THR A 231 22.67 -4.77 -12.66
CA THR A 231 22.95 -3.33 -12.82
C THR A 231 21.93 -2.62 -13.70
N ASP A 232 21.33 -3.34 -14.65
CA ASP A 232 20.30 -2.83 -15.53
C ASP A 232 19.04 -2.44 -14.76
N LYS A 233 18.58 -1.20 -14.98
CA LYS A 233 17.44 -0.62 -14.28
C LYS A 233 16.10 -1.26 -14.69
N LYS A 234 15.89 -1.55 -15.97
CA LYS A 234 14.65 -2.17 -16.46
C LYS A 234 14.55 -3.60 -15.92
N ILE A 235 15.66 -4.34 -15.95
CA ILE A 235 15.73 -5.68 -15.37
C ILE A 235 15.48 -5.64 -13.87
N LYS A 236 16.07 -4.71 -13.11
CA LYS A 236 15.75 -4.54 -11.68
C LYS A 236 14.27 -4.32 -11.40
N THR A 237 13.62 -3.45 -12.17
CA THR A 237 12.19 -3.18 -12.01
C THR A 237 11.36 -4.43 -12.29
N ILE A 238 11.67 -5.15 -13.36
CA ILE A 238 11.02 -6.42 -13.70
C ILE A 238 11.20 -7.43 -12.55
N PHE A 239 12.42 -7.65 -12.09
CA PHE A 239 12.72 -8.54 -10.96
C PHE A 239 11.95 -8.17 -9.70
N PHE A 240 11.87 -6.89 -9.38
CA PHE A 240 11.12 -6.40 -8.23
C PHE A 240 9.62 -6.77 -8.32
N ARG A 241 9.04 -6.79 -9.53
CA ARG A 241 7.65 -7.27 -9.75
C ARG A 241 7.50 -8.76 -9.42
N TYR A 242 8.48 -9.59 -9.79
CA TYR A 242 8.43 -11.04 -9.55
C TYR A 242 8.72 -11.45 -8.11
N GLN A 243 9.53 -10.66 -7.38
CA GLN A 243 9.85 -10.98 -5.99
C GLN A 243 8.66 -10.75 -5.04
N GLU A 244 7.68 -9.94 -5.45
CA GLU A 244 6.48 -9.62 -4.68
C GLU A 244 6.77 -9.35 -3.20
N ARG A 245 7.67 -8.41 -2.91
CA ARG A 245 8.18 -8.14 -1.55
C ARG A 245 7.21 -7.31 -0.71
N TRP A 246 5.98 -7.82 -0.53
CA TRP A 246 4.88 -7.15 0.17
C TRP A 246 5.30 -6.60 1.54
N ASP A 247 5.96 -7.45 2.32
CA ASP A 247 6.30 -7.16 3.72
C ASP A 247 7.42 -6.13 3.85
N ASP A 248 8.42 -6.21 2.98
CA ASP A 248 9.53 -5.25 2.94
C ASP A 248 9.04 -3.85 2.55
N ILE A 249 8.07 -3.77 1.63
CA ILE A 249 7.44 -2.50 1.25
C ILE A 249 6.74 -1.86 2.45
N ILE A 250 5.93 -2.63 3.18
CA ILE A 250 5.23 -2.16 4.38
C ILE A 250 6.25 -1.71 5.43
N TRP A 251 7.31 -2.49 5.65
CA TRP A 251 8.35 -2.15 6.61
C TRP A 251 9.07 -0.85 6.26
N VAL A 252 9.34 -0.61 4.98
CA VAL A 252 9.90 0.66 4.49
C VAL A 252 8.98 1.84 4.78
N ILE A 253 7.66 1.70 4.57
CA ILE A 253 6.70 2.77 4.86
C ILE A 253 6.66 3.05 6.37
N ILE A 254 6.56 2.01 7.21
CA ILE A 254 6.56 2.15 8.67
C ILE A 254 7.83 2.85 9.15
N LYS A 255 8.99 2.42 8.62
CA LYS A 255 10.29 3.02 8.96
C LYS A 255 10.38 4.48 8.55
N LEU A 256 9.91 4.82 7.34
CA LEU A 256 9.87 6.20 6.87
C LEU A 256 8.94 7.05 7.75
N LYS A 257 7.71 6.59 7.99
CA LYS A 257 6.73 7.25 8.86
C LYS A 257 7.33 7.55 10.23
N SER A 258 7.90 6.53 10.89
CA SER A 258 8.54 6.69 12.20
C SER A 258 9.63 7.77 12.21
N LYS A 259 10.46 7.83 11.16
CA LYS A 259 11.50 8.86 11.04
C LYS A 259 10.95 10.25 10.75
N VAL A 260 9.91 10.35 9.91
CA VAL A 260 9.22 11.62 9.65
C VAL A 260 8.64 12.17 10.94
N MET A 261 7.91 11.36 11.69
CA MET A 261 7.26 11.79 12.93
C MET A 261 8.25 12.15 14.05
N ALA A 262 9.43 11.54 14.08
CA ALA A 262 10.46 11.88 15.06
C ALA A 262 11.15 13.23 14.81
N GLU A 263 11.00 13.79 13.61
CA GLU A 263 11.76 14.96 13.16
C GLU A 263 10.91 16.21 12.92
N ILE A 264 9.58 16.11 13.06
CA ILE A 264 8.63 17.22 12.93
C ILE A 264 8.00 17.62 14.26
#